data_AF-A0A016BQJ3-F1
#
_entry.id   AF-A0A016BQJ3-F1
#
_cell.length_a   1.000
_cell.length_b   1.000
_cell.length_c   1.000
_cell.angle_alpha   90.00
_cell.angle_beta   90.00
_cell.angle_gamma   90.00
#
_symmetry.space_group_name_H-M   'P 1'
#
loop_
_entity.id
_entity.type
_entity.pdbx_description
1 polymer ?
#
loop_
_entity_poly.entity_id
_entity_poly.type
_entity_poly.pdbx_seq_one_letter_code
_entity_poly.pdbx_strand_id
1 'polypeptide(L)'
;MNETIRRILAENGTKTSKIRKLLLFGLSHREIADLVTRGNRGFVWNVYKRMRDEGLLPASQPAIVLRLEPDYTFNRCFGVEIEAYNCPRQTLTDALREAGIPVEIGSRNAETNSNWKLTTDGSIRGGHTFELVSPILCGEQGLEVLERVCWVLDAYNVKINSSCGIHVHFNASDFNLITWQNLILSYKHAETEIDKFMPASRRGNSNTYCRSLRGFSDEDIRSAESIESLQRLFGSRYMKVNLEAYSRHRTVEFRQHSGTINFTKIENWIRFLGRMIIFASTSSLPAGSRLEDFPFLEEKQKLYYKLRTKKLME
;
A
#
# COMPACT_ATOMS: atom_id res chain seq x y z
N MET A 1 -4.73 -23.70 5.22
CA MET A 1 -5.60 -24.02 6.39
C MET A 1 -4.80 -23.76 7.66
N ASN A 2 -5.31 -22.92 8.56
CA ASN A 2 -4.65 -22.51 9.81
C ASN A 2 -4.24 -23.73 10.66
N GLU A 3 -3.05 -23.68 11.28
CA GLU A 3 -2.46 -24.78 12.04
C GLU A 3 -3.30 -25.17 13.28
N THR A 4 -3.98 -24.20 13.90
CA THR A 4 -4.89 -24.43 15.02
C THR A 4 -6.16 -25.17 14.57
N ILE A 5 -6.68 -24.86 13.39
CA ILE A 5 -7.83 -25.56 12.80
C ILE A 5 -7.46 -27.02 12.53
N ARG A 6 -6.28 -27.28 11.95
CA ARG A 6 -5.77 -28.65 11.72
C ARG A 6 -5.72 -29.44 13.02
N ARG A 7 -5.19 -28.85 14.10
CA ARG A 7 -5.11 -29.49 15.41
C ARG A 7 -6.50 -29.86 15.94
N ILE A 8 -7.46 -28.92 15.94
CA ILE A 8 -8.84 -29.16 16.41
C ILE A 8 -9.52 -30.29 15.60
N LEU A 9 -9.29 -30.34 14.29
CA LEU A 9 -9.85 -31.39 13.43
C LEU A 9 -9.24 -32.77 13.71
N ALA A 10 -7.95 -32.82 14.07
CA ALA A 10 -7.22 -34.06 14.37
C ALA A 10 -7.46 -34.60 15.80
N GLU A 11 -8.01 -33.80 16.71
CA GLU A 11 -8.28 -34.22 18.09
C GLU A 11 -9.27 -35.40 18.16
N ASN A 12 -9.07 -36.31 19.11
CA ASN A 12 -10.05 -37.34 19.43
C ASN A 12 -11.25 -36.72 20.15
N GLY A 13 -12.46 -36.92 19.62
CA GLY A 13 -13.68 -36.35 20.20
C GLY A 13 -14.88 -36.34 19.25
N THR A 14 -16.04 -35.93 19.77
CA THR A 14 -17.29 -35.85 18.99
C THR A 14 -17.29 -34.67 18.03
N LYS A 15 -18.07 -34.76 16.95
CA LYS A 15 -18.29 -33.63 16.01
C LYS A 15 -18.78 -32.39 16.74
N THR A 16 -19.68 -32.55 17.72
CA THR A 16 -20.17 -31.47 18.57
C THR A 16 -19.04 -30.78 19.34
N SER A 17 -18.12 -31.52 19.95
CA SER A 17 -16.96 -30.96 20.66
C SER A 17 -16.07 -30.12 19.72
N LYS A 18 -15.78 -30.65 18.52
CA LYS A 18 -15.00 -29.95 17.50
C LYS A 18 -15.71 -28.68 17.00
N ILE A 19 -17.01 -28.77 16.75
CA ILE A 19 -17.84 -27.61 16.35
C ILE A 19 -17.81 -26.52 17.43
N ARG A 20 -17.95 -26.87 18.72
CA ARG A 20 -17.89 -25.90 19.82
C ARG A 20 -16.54 -25.17 19.85
N LYS A 21 -15.43 -25.90 19.71
CA LYS A 21 -14.08 -25.30 19.65
C LYS A 21 -13.88 -24.40 18.43
N LEU A 22 -14.37 -24.81 17.25
CA LEU A 22 -14.26 -24.01 16.03
C LEU A 22 -15.15 -22.76 16.05
N LEU A 23 -16.32 -22.81 16.70
CA LEU A 23 -17.19 -21.65 16.92
C LEU A 23 -16.54 -20.66 17.88
N LEU A 24 -15.91 -21.12 18.96
CA LEU A 24 -15.13 -20.26 19.87
C LEU A 24 -13.87 -19.70 19.20
N PHE A 25 -13.30 -20.43 18.24
CA PHE A 25 -12.22 -19.98 17.37
C PHE A 25 -12.71 -19.09 16.21
N GLY A 26 -14.00 -18.73 16.17
CA GLY A 26 -14.51 -17.71 15.25
C GLY A 26 -14.74 -18.13 13.80
N LEU A 27 -14.74 -19.43 13.49
CA LEU A 27 -15.14 -19.88 12.14
C LEU A 27 -16.64 -19.66 11.92
N SER A 28 -17.00 -19.34 10.68
CA SER A 28 -18.40 -19.23 10.28
C SER A 28 -19.09 -20.61 10.26
N HIS A 29 -20.42 -20.60 10.38
CA HIS A 29 -21.23 -21.80 10.26
C HIS A 29 -21.01 -22.56 8.94
N ARG A 30 -20.68 -21.86 7.86
CA ARG A 30 -20.41 -22.46 6.55
C ARG A 30 -19.09 -23.21 6.55
N GLU A 31 -18.02 -22.56 7.00
CA GLU A 31 -16.68 -23.17 7.06
C GLU A 31 -16.67 -24.40 7.97
N ILE A 32 -17.31 -24.33 9.13
CA ILE A 32 -17.42 -25.49 10.04
C ILE A 32 -18.24 -26.61 9.40
N ALA A 33 -19.31 -26.27 8.67
CA ALA A 33 -20.14 -27.26 8.04
C ALA A 33 -19.35 -28.06 6.99
N ASP A 34 -18.55 -27.36 6.18
CA ASP A 34 -17.69 -27.95 5.16
C ASP A 34 -16.58 -28.82 5.79
N LEU A 35 -15.98 -28.37 6.89
CA LEU A 35 -14.87 -29.06 7.56
C LEU A 35 -15.28 -30.27 8.41
N VAL A 36 -16.43 -30.22 9.10
CA VAL A 36 -16.77 -31.22 10.15
C VAL A 36 -18.01 -32.05 9.79
N THR A 37 -18.93 -31.49 9.01
CA THR A 37 -20.28 -32.03 8.85
C THR A 37 -20.66 -32.36 7.41
N ARG A 38 -19.72 -32.26 6.47
CA ARG A 38 -19.96 -32.46 5.02
C ARG A 38 -21.08 -31.55 4.49
N GLY A 39 -21.06 -30.28 4.88
CA GLY A 39 -22.00 -29.25 4.43
C GLY A 39 -23.30 -29.12 5.24
N ASN A 40 -23.52 -29.91 6.29
CA ASN A 40 -24.73 -29.81 7.12
C ASN A 40 -24.70 -28.60 8.08
N ARG A 41 -25.08 -27.43 7.56
CA ARG A 41 -25.14 -26.16 8.31
C ARG A 41 -26.16 -26.18 9.45
N GLY A 42 -27.26 -26.92 9.32
CA GLY A 42 -28.28 -27.02 10.35
C GLY A 42 -27.76 -27.67 11.64
N PHE A 43 -26.90 -28.68 11.50
CA PHE A 43 -26.26 -29.32 12.65
C PHE A 43 -25.33 -28.35 13.39
N VAL A 44 -24.55 -27.55 12.67
CA VAL A 44 -23.68 -26.52 13.28
C VAL A 44 -24.52 -25.45 14.00
N TRP A 45 -25.61 -25.00 13.38
CA TRP A 45 -26.53 -24.03 14.00
C TRP A 45 -27.16 -24.55 15.30
N ASN A 46 -27.55 -25.82 15.35
CA ASN A 46 -28.10 -26.43 16.56
C ASN A 46 -27.08 -26.45 17.71
N VAL A 47 -25.80 -26.68 17.41
CA VAL A 47 -24.72 -26.62 18.41
C VAL A 47 -24.49 -25.17 18.87
N TYR A 48 -24.46 -24.22 17.93
CA TYR A 48 -24.34 -22.79 18.25
C TYR A 48 -25.49 -22.28 19.13
N LYS A 49 -26.73 -22.63 18.80
CA LYS A 49 -27.92 -22.27 19.59
C LYS A 49 -27.79 -22.79 21.02
N ARG A 50 -27.41 -24.06 21.20
CA ARG A 50 -27.22 -24.66 22.52
C ARG A 50 -26.10 -23.99 23.32
N MET A 51 -24.97 -23.67 22.69
CA MET A 51 -23.89 -22.94 23.36
C MET A 51 -24.30 -21.53 23.79
N ARG A 52 -25.20 -20.88 23.05
CA ARG A 52 -25.78 -19.58 23.41
C ARG A 52 -26.71 -19.70 24.61
N ASP A 53 -27.59 -20.70 24.59
CA ASP A 53 -28.51 -20.99 25.70
C ASP A 53 -27.74 -21.38 26.98
N GLU A 54 -26.57 -22.02 26.84
CA GLU A 54 -25.62 -22.33 27.93
C GLU A 54 -24.79 -21.11 28.41
N GLY A 55 -24.96 -19.92 27.81
CA GLY A 55 -24.21 -18.70 28.18
C GLY A 55 -22.72 -18.73 27.81
N LEU A 56 -22.29 -19.72 27.02
CA LEU A 56 -20.89 -19.89 26.60
C LEU A 56 -20.51 -19.02 25.39
N LEU A 57 -21.49 -18.36 24.80
CA LEU A 57 -21.32 -17.41 23.70
C LEU A 57 -21.90 -16.07 24.18
N PRO A 58 -21.12 -14.99 24.19
CA PRO A 58 -21.60 -13.70 24.73
C PRO A 58 -22.80 -13.16 23.97
N ALA A 59 -23.74 -12.56 24.71
CA ALA A 59 -24.84 -11.81 24.13
C ALA A 59 -24.27 -10.67 23.30
N SER A 60 -24.36 -10.80 21.97
CA SER A 60 -23.84 -9.83 21.00
C SER A 60 -22.39 -9.40 21.27
N GLN A 61 -21.47 -10.35 21.30
CA GLN A 61 -20.14 -10.01 20.79
C GLN A 61 -20.26 -9.84 19.27
N PRO A 62 -19.84 -8.70 18.68
CA PRO A 62 -19.55 -8.70 17.24
C PRO A 62 -18.59 -9.87 17.04
N ALA A 63 -18.91 -10.75 16.10
CA ALA A 63 -18.14 -11.95 15.84
C ALA A 63 -16.67 -11.64 16.08
N ILE A 64 -16.05 -12.27 17.10
CA ILE A 64 -14.60 -12.39 17.14
C ILE A 64 -14.33 -13.37 15.99
N VAL A 65 -14.47 -12.84 14.76
CA VAL A 65 -13.65 -13.23 13.64
C VAL A 65 -12.28 -13.19 14.27
N LEU A 66 -11.66 -14.35 14.44
CA LEU A 66 -10.21 -14.41 14.38
C LEU A 66 -9.89 -13.79 13.02
N ARG A 67 -9.83 -12.46 12.98
CA ARG A 67 -9.28 -11.73 11.86
C ARG A 67 -7.89 -12.31 11.84
N LEU A 68 -7.62 -13.17 10.84
CA LEU A 68 -6.24 -13.42 10.51
C LEU A 68 -5.67 -12.02 10.35
N GLU A 69 -4.79 -11.64 11.28
CA GLU A 69 -4.05 -10.41 11.15
C GLU A 69 -3.52 -10.37 9.72
N PRO A 70 -3.80 -9.30 8.97
CA PRO A 70 -3.39 -9.24 7.58
C PRO A 70 -1.90 -9.58 7.47
N ASP A 71 -1.55 -10.46 6.56
CA ASP A 71 -0.14 -10.78 6.33
C ASP A 71 0.54 -9.57 5.70
N TYR A 72 1.35 -8.87 6.50
CA TYR A 72 2.11 -7.70 6.09
C TYR A 72 3.49 -8.05 5.51
N THR A 73 3.76 -9.34 5.24
CA THR A 73 4.95 -9.76 4.49
C THR A 73 5.00 -9.05 3.14
N PHE A 74 6.14 -8.44 2.82
CA PHE A 74 6.26 -7.60 1.65
C PHE A 74 6.51 -8.43 0.39
N ASN A 75 5.43 -8.93 -0.21
CA ASN A 75 5.45 -9.71 -1.45
C ASN A 75 4.80 -8.98 -2.64
N ARG A 76 4.31 -7.75 -2.44
CA ARG A 76 3.55 -7.00 -3.46
C ARG A 76 4.49 -6.49 -4.55
N CYS A 77 3.99 -6.49 -5.79
CA CYS A 77 4.65 -5.82 -6.90
C CYS A 77 4.35 -4.32 -6.94
N PHE A 78 5.39 -3.54 -7.27
CA PHE A 78 5.37 -2.09 -7.27
C PHE A 78 6.19 -1.53 -8.44
N GLY A 79 5.92 -0.29 -8.81
CA GLY A 79 6.75 0.50 -9.71
C GLY A 79 7.18 1.80 -9.03
N VAL A 80 8.32 2.35 -9.43
CA VAL A 80 8.78 3.66 -8.95
C VAL A 80 9.14 4.58 -10.12
N GLU A 81 8.83 5.86 -9.96
CA GLU A 81 9.31 6.93 -10.82
C GLU A 81 10.20 7.85 -9.96
N ILE A 82 11.48 7.98 -10.34
CA ILE A 82 12.48 8.81 -9.66
C ILE A 82 12.79 10.03 -10.52
N GLU A 83 12.33 11.20 -10.07
CA GLU A 83 12.63 12.48 -10.71
C GLU A 83 13.94 13.04 -10.16
N ALA A 84 14.90 13.36 -11.03
CA ALA A 84 16.21 13.87 -10.62
C ALA A 84 16.90 14.67 -11.73
N TYR A 85 18.11 15.18 -11.44
CA TYR A 85 18.91 15.95 -12.38
C TYR A 85 20.42 15.75 -12.13
N ASN A 86 21.25 16.49 -12.87
CA ASN A 86 22.71 16.59 -12.73
C ASN A 86 23.52 15.42 -13.32
N CYS A 87 22.91 14.56 -14.12
CA CYS A 87 23.63 13.50 -14.84
C CYS A 87 23.12 13.40 -16.28
N PRO A 88 24.00 13.49 -17.30
CA PRO A 88 23.61 13.27 -18.68
C PRO A 88 22.99 11.87 -18.86
N ARG A 89 21.84 11.81 -19.55
CA ARG A 89 21.06 10.58 -19.73
C ARG A 89 21.87 9.42 -20.32
N GLN A 90 22.77 9.70 -21.25
CA GLN A 90 23.65 8.69 -21.84
C GLN A 90 24.62 8.12 -20.81
N THR A 91 25.34 8.98 -20.09
CA THR A 91 26.25 8.59 -19.00
C THR A 91 25.54 7.73 -17.96
N LEU A 92 24.34 8.13 -17.52
CA LEU A 92 23.57 7.37 -16.55
C LEU A 92 23.08 6.02 -17.12
N THR A 93 22.73 5.98 -18.40
CA THR A 93 22.32 4.74 -19.08
C THR A 93 23.47 3.73 -19.09
N ASP A 94 24.67 4.17 -19.43
CA ASP A 94 25.86 3.31 -19.49
C ASP A 94 26.22 2.79 -18.08
N ALA A 95 26.19 3.67 -17.08
CA ALA A 95 26.42 3.33 -15.68
C ALA A 95 25.44 2.28 -15.12
N LEU A 96 24.15 2.44 -15.40
CA LEU A 96 23.13 1.49 -14.96
C LEU A 96 23.33 0.13 -15.63
N ARG A 97 23.67 0.10 -16.93
CA ARG A 97 23.96 -1.15 -17.65
C ARG A 97 25.19 -1.87 -17.11
N GLU A 98 26.25 -1.13 -16.80
CA GLU A 98 27.46 -1.67 -16.17
C GLU A 98 27.15 -2.30 -14.80
N ALA A 99 26.23 -1.72 -14.03
CA ALA A 99 25.73 -2.28 -12.78
C ALA A 99 24.74 -3.45 -12.95
N GLY A 100 24.55 -3.96 -14.18
CA GLY A 100 23.63 -5.05 -14.49
C GLY A 100 22.15 -4.65 -14.41
N ILE A 101 21.84 -3.38 -14.61
CA ILE A 101 20.47 -2.84 -14.62
C ILE A 101 20.07 -2.53 -16.07
N PRO A 102 19.22 -3.35 -16.69
CA PRO A 102 18.76 -3.11 -18.06
C PRO A 102 17.98 -1.79 -18.12
N VAL A 103 18.45 -0.85 -18.94
CA VAL A 103 17.83 0.48 -19.11
C VAL A 103 17.79 0.91 -20.58
N GLU A 104 16.71 1.60 -20.93
CA GLU A 104 16.45 2.17 -22.25
C GLU A 104 16.16 3.68 -22.13
N ILE A 105 16.63 4.46 -23.11
CA ILE A 105 16.23 5.86 -23.27
C ILE A 105 14.97 5.88 -24.13
N GLY A 106 13.85 6.40 -23.63
CA GLY A 106 12.60 6.35 -24.40
C GLY A 106 11.36 6.90 -23.70
N SER A 107 10.21 6.73 -24.35
CA SER A 107 8.90 7.18 -23.85
C SER A 107 8.33 6.24 -22.78
N ARG A 108 7.58 6.81 -21.84
CA ARG A 108 6.85 6.08 -20.78
C ARG A 108 5.97 4.94 -21.35
N ASN A 109 5.48 5.09 -22.58
CA ASN A 109 4.40 4.28 -23.17
C ASN A 109 4.83 2.98 -23.88
N ALA A 110 6.10 2.55 -23.83
CA ALA A 110 6.46 1.24 -24.41
C ALA A 110 5.89 0.10 -23.55
N GLU A 111 4.92 -0.64 -24.08
CA GLU A 111 4.30 -1.78 -23.40
C GLU A 111 5.36 -2.85 -23.03
N THR A 112 5.20 -3.45 -21.85
CA THR A 112 5.76 -4.76 -21.48
C THR A 112 7.29 -4.99 -21.52
N ASN A 113 8.13 -3.96 -21.55
CA ASN A 113 9.57 -4.17 -21.39
C ASN A 113 9.98 -4.34 -19.91
N SER A 114 10.77 -5.36 -19.62
CA SER A 114 11.43 -5.64 -18.32
C SER A 114 12.50 -4.61 -17.93
N ASN A 115 12.68 -3.56 -18.72
CA ASN A 115 13.78 -2.62 -18.61
C ASN A 115 13.36 -1.35 -17.88
N TRP A 116 14.29 -0.77 -17.14
CA TRP A 116 14.16 0.59 -16.64
C TRP A 116 14.11 1.57 -17.82
N LYS A 117 13.42 2.68 -17.63
CA LYS A 117 13.26 3.70 -18.68
C LYS A 117 13.73 5.04 -18.18
N LEU A 118 14.55 5.70 -18.98
CA LEU A 118 15.07 7.02 -18.67
C LEU A 118 14.38 8.04 -19.57
N THR A 119 13.44 8.77 -19.00
CA THR A 119 12.51 9.65 -19.71
C THR A 119 12.77 11.14 -19.41
N THR A 120 12.04 12.01 -20.09
CA THR A 120 12.07 13.46 -19.85
C THR A 120 10.84 13.89 -19.07
N ASP A 121 11.02 14.76 -18.07
CA ASP A 121 9.91 15.44 -17.40
C ASP A 121 10.15 16.95 -17.39
N GLY A 122 9.24 17.69 -18.03
CA GLY A 122 9.34 19.15 -18.19
C GLY A 122 9.06 19.94 -16.91
N SER A 123 8.57 19.31 -15.85
CA SER A 123 8.33 19.95 -14.55
C SER A 123 9.59 20.02 -13.67
N ILE A 124 10.62 19.23 -13.99
CA ILE A 124 11.88 19.18 -13.24
C ILE A 124 12.78 20.34 -13.65
N ARG A 125 13.34 21.04 -12.66
CA ARG A 125 14.31 22.13 -12.86
C ARG A 125 15.73 21.64 -12.59
N GLY A 126 16.70 22.09 -13.40
CA GLY A 126 18.11 21.75 -13.23
C GLY A 126 18.81 21.46 -14.57
N GLY A 127 20.12 21.21 -14.53
CA GLY A 127 20.85 20.70 -15.68
C GLY A 127 20.67 19.19 -15.84
N HIS A 128 20.52 18.69 -17.06
CA HIS A 128 20.37 17.26 -17.36
C HIS A 128 19.27 16.58 -16.53
N THR A 129 18.04 17.10 -16.61
CA THR A 129 16.89 16.53 -15.90
C THR A 129 16.46 15.20 -16.52
N PHE A 130 15.94 14.31 -15.69
CA PHE A 130 15.37 13.04 -16.12
C PHE A 130 14.36 12.51 -15.11
N GLU A 131 13.52 11.60 -15.57
CA GLU A 131 12.73 10.72 -14.73
C GLU A 131 13.11 9.27 -15.05
N LEU A 132 13.53 8.53 -14.03
CA LEU A 132 13.89 7.13 -14.12
C LEU A 132 12.72 6.28 -13.64
N VAL A 133 12.11 5.54 -14.57
CA VAL A 133 10.90 4.73 -14.36
C VAL A 133 11.29 3.26 -14.29
N SER A 134 10.88 2.56 -13.23
CA SER A 134 11.18 1.14 -13.06
C SER A 134 10.30 0.25 -13.95
N PRO A 135 10.74 -0.98 -14.27
CA PRO A 135 9.81 -2.05 -14.60
C PRO A 135 8.98 -2.42 -13.36
N ILE A 136 8.10 -3.42 -13.49
CA ILE A 136 7.41 -3.98 -12.32
C ILE A 136 8.43 -4.72 -11.45
N LEU A 137 8.68 -4.18 -10.26
CA LEU A 137 9.51 -4.77 -9.21
C LEU A 137 8.61 -5.55 -8.24
N CYS A 138 9.10 -6.59 -7.58
CA CYS A 138 8.28 -7.39 -6.65
C CYS A 138 9.03 -7.77 -5.39
N GLY A 139 8.38 -7.55 -4.23
CA GLY A 139 8.85 -7.97 -2.93
C GLY A 139 10.27 -7.50 -2.59
N GLU A 140 10.97 -8.30 -1.79
CA GLU A 140 12.34 -8.01 -1.35
C GLU A 140 13.33 -7.96 -2.53
N GLN A 141 13.21 -8.86 -3.51
CA GLN A 141 14.09 -8.85 -4.69
C GLN A 141 13.96 -7.55 -5.49
N GLY A 142 12.74 -7.01 -5.58
CA GLY A 142 12.49 -5.70 -6.18
C GLY A 142 13.18 -4.56 -5.45
N LEU A 143 13.21 -4.61 -4.11
CA LEU A 143 13.90 -3.63 -3.28
C LEU A 143 15.43 -3.72 -3.44
N GLU A 144 16.00 -4.93 -3.54
CA GLU A 144 17.43 -5.12 -3.81
C GLU A 144 17.85 -4.52 -5.16
N VAL A 145 17.03 -4.67 -6.21
CA VAL A 145 17.28 -4.03 -7.51
C VAL A 145 17.24 -2.51 -7.36
N LEU A 146 16.24 -1.98 -6.66
CA LEU A 146 16.08 -0.54 -6.42
C LEU A 146 17.24 0.05 -5.60
N GLU A 147 17.78 -0.71 -4.64
CA GLU A 147 18.95 -0.29 -3.85
C GLU A 147 20.17 -0.08 -4.75
N ARG A 148 20.46 -1.03 -5.64
CA ARG A 148 21.55 -0.90 -6.62
C ARG A 148 21.35 0.30 -7.54
N VAL A 149 20.12 0.58 -7.99
CA VAL A 149 19.81 1.81 -8.74
C VAL A 149 20.20 3.04 -7.91
N CYS A 150 19.80 3.11 -6.65
CA CYS A 150 20.11 4.24 -5.78
C CYS A 150 21.63 4.42 -5.59
N TRP A 151 22.40 3.33 -5.48
CA TRP A 151 23.87 3.40 -5.43
C TRP A 151 24.47 4.00 -6.71
N VAL A 152 23.99 3.59 -7.88
CA VAL A 152 24.43 4.18 -9.16
C VAL A 152 24.09 5.67 -9.21
N LEU A 153 22.88 6.06 -8.82
CA LEU A 153 22.47 7.48 -8.80
C LEU A 153 23.39 8.31 -7.89
N ASP A 154 23.70 7.79 -6.69
CA ASP A 154 24.60 8.48 -5.74
C ASP A 154 26.03 8.59 -6.29
N ALA A 155 26.59 7.48 -6.81
CA ALA A 155 27.94 7.44 -7.37
C ALA A 155 28.14 8.39 -8.56
N TYR A 156 27.09 8.59 -9.36
CA TYR A 156 27.11 9.48 -10.52
C TYR A 156 26.65 10.91 -10.21
N ASN A 157 26.68 11.30 -8.92
CA ASN A 157 26.43 12.67 -8.45
C ASN A 157 25.07 13.22 -8.88
N VAL A 158 24.06 12.35 -8.99
CA VAL A 158 22.67 12.74 -9.25
C VAL A 158 22.18 13.63 -8.11
N LYS A 159 21.41 14.65 -8.45
CA LYS A 159 20.86 15.62 -7.49
C LYS A 159 19.34 15.64 -7.54
N ILE A 160 18.76 16.08 -6.43
CA ILE A 160 17.33 16.30 -6.26
C ILE A 160 17.09 17.72 -5.74
N ASN A 161 15.92 18.26 -6.05
CA ASN A 161 15.48 19.58 -5.55
C ASN A 161 13.96 19.59 -5.32
N SER A 162 13.39 20.77 -5.07
CA SER A 162 11.96 20.93 -4.74
C SER A 162 11.00 20.65 -5.91
N SER A 163 11.47 20.63 -7.16
CA SER A 163 10.66 20.17 -8.30
C SER A 163 10.65 18.65 -8.44
N CYS A 164 11.59 17.93 -7.83
CA CYS A 164 11.64 16.47 -7.91
C CYS A 164 10.66 15.81 -6.94
N GLY A 165 10.11 14.68 -7.36
CA GLY A 165 9.25 13.77 -6.62
C GLY A 165 9.71 12.31 -6.69
N ILE A 166 9.08 11.49 -5.84
CA ILE A 166 9.07 10.03 -6.01
C ILE A 166 7.61 9.63 -6.16
N HIS A 167 7.28 8.94 -7.25
CA HIS A 167 5.98 8.31 -7.43
C HIS A 167 6.11 6.81 -7.22
N VAL A 168 5.15 6.23 -6.51
CA VAL A 168 5.09 4.78 -6.28
C VAL A 168 3.77 4.25 -6.83
N HIS A 169 3.86 3.25 -7.68
CA HIS A 169 2.73 2.55 -8.23
C HIS A 169 2.57 1.19 -7.58
N PHE A 170 1.34 0.79 -7.30
CA PHE A 170 1.01 -0.58 -6.90
C PHE A 170 -0.08 -1.13 -7.79
N ASN A 171 0.04 -2.41 -8.16
CA ASN A 171 -1.05 -3.11 -8.84
C ASN A 171 -2.34 -2.99 -8.01
N ALA A 172 -3.40 -2.58 -8.68
CA ALA A 172 -4.73 -2.40 -8.12
C ALA A 172 -5.80 -3.17 -8.91
N SER A 173 -5.39 -4.08 -9.80
CA SER A 173 -6.30 -4.94 -10.58
C SER A 173 -7.18 -5.82 -9.69
N ASP A 174 -6.70 -6.17 -8.50
CA ASP A 174 -7.38 -6.98 -7.48
C ASP A 174 -8.25 -6.16 -6.52
N PHE A 175 -8.28 -4.83 -6.64
CA PHE A 175 -9.04 -3.99 -5.74
C PHE A 175 -10.52 -4.00 -6.13
N ASN A 176 -11.38 -4.39 -5.19
CA ASN A 176 -12.81 -4.07 -5.29
C ASN A 176 -13.05 -2.62 -4.86
N LEU A 177 -14.28 -2.12 -5.10
CA LEU A 177 -14.67 -0.75 -4.78
C LEU A 177 -14.46 -0.41 -3.28
N ILE A 178 -14.77 -1.33 -2.38
CA ILE A 178 -14.60 -1.11 -0.93
C ILE A 178 -13.12 -0.91 -0.60
N THR A 179 -12.22 -1.69 -1.19
CA THR A 179 -10.76 -1.52 -1.03
C THR A 179 -10.32 -0.14 -1.52
N TRP A 180 -10.84 0.34 -2.65
CA TRP A 180 -10.56 1.68 -3.15
C TRP A 180 -11.00 2.77 -2.18
N GLN A 181 -12.27 2.73 -1.74
CA GLN A 181 -12.82 3.68 -0.78
C GLN A 181 -12.01 3.68 0.52
N ASN A 182 -11.67 2.49 1.03
CA ASN A 182 -10.89 2.34 2.25
C ASN A 182 -9.47 2.89 2.11
N LEU A 183 -8.81 2.67 0.98
CA LEU A 183 -7.46 3.18 0.71
C LEU A 183 -7.46 4.70 0.67
N ILE A 184 -8.41 5.29 -0.06
CA ILE A 184 -8.56 6.74 -0.20
C ILE A 184 -8.77 7.38 1.17
N LEU A 185 -9.72 6.87 1.95
CA LEU A 185 -10.02 7.38 3.29
C LEU A 185 -8.85 7.19 4.24
N SER A 186 -8.16 6.04 4.17
CA SER A 186 -6.97 5.80 4.98
C SER A 186 -5.89 6.82 4.68
N TYR A 187 -5.60 7.08 3.41
CA TYR A 187 -4.61 8.07 3.02
C TYR A 187 -5.03 9.49 3.40
N LYS A 188 -6.30 9.86 3.15
CA LYS A 188 -6.88 11.14 3.54
C LYS A 188 -6.73 11.41 5.03
N HIS A 189 -7.04 10.44 5.87
CA HIS A 189 -6.95 10.55 7.33
C HIS A 189 -5.52 10.53 7.83
N ALA A 190 -4.63 9.77 7.17
CA ALA A 190 -3.21 9.79 7.47
C ALA A 190 -2.49 11.05 6.97
N GLU A 191 -3.06 11.82 6.04
CA GLU A 191 -2.34 12.88 5.30
C GLU A 191 -1.73 13.94 6.22
N THR A 192 -2.43 14.33 7.30
CA THR A 192 -1.90 15.29 8.28
C THR A 192 -0.68 14.74 9.02
N GLU A 193 -0.63 13.44 9.32
CA GLU A 193 0.55 12.81 9.92
C GLU A 193 1.67 12.63 8.87
N ILE A 194 1.32 12.28 7.63
CA ILE A 194 2.27 12.16 6.52
C ILE A 194 2.96 13.51 6.25
N ASP A 195 2.19 14.60 6.25
CA ASP A 195 2.71 15.95 6.05
C ASP A 195 3.84 16.30 7.04
N LYS A 196 3.80 15.79 8.29
CA LYS A 196 4.82 16.08 9.33
C LYS A 196 6.21 15.56 8.95
N PHE A 197 6.28 14.41 8.29
CA PHE A 197 7.55 13.83 7.83
C PHE A 197 7.86 14.09 6.34
N MET A 198 7.15 15.04 5.72
CA MET A 198 7.41 15.56 4.39
C MET A 198 7.97 17.00 4.46
N PRO A 199 8.79 17.45 3.50
CA PRO A 199 9.19 18.86 3.43
C PRO A 199 8.00 19.76 3.09
N ALA A 200 8.07 21.04 3.44
CA ALA A 200 6.98 22.02 3.24
C ALA A 200 6.42 22.05 1.80
N SER A 201 7.27 21.84 0.80
CA SER A 201 6.87 21.76 -0.62
C SER A 201 6.00 20.55 -0.98
N ARG A 202 5.76 19.61 -0.06
CA ARG A 202 4.90 18.41 -0.27
C ARG A 202 3.74 18.32 0.73
N ARG A 203 3.54 19.36 1.55
CA ARG A 203 2.47 19.42 2.57
C ARG A 203 1.21 20.04 2.00
N GLY A 204 0.04 19.59 2.46
CA GLY A 204 -1.26 20.12 2.04
C GLY A 204 -1.40 20.28 0.53
N ASN A 205 -1.75 21.50 0.09
CA ASN A 205 -1.86 21.88 -1.32
C ASN A 205 -0.70 22.75 -1.82
N SER A 206 0.46 22.73 -1.14
CA SER A 206 1.64 23.53 -1.52
C SER A 206 2.25 23.13 -2.88
N ASN A 207 1.83 21.99 -3.45
CA ASN A 207 2.29 21.52 -4.74
C ASN A 207 1.10 21.15 -5.63
N THR A 208 0.98 21.87 -6.75
CA THR A 208 -0.11 21.69 -7.73
C THR A 208 -0.08 20.35 -8.43
N TYR A 209 1.06 19.65 -8.44
CA TYR A 209 1.24 18.34 -9.06
C TYR A 209 0.86 17.16 -8.14
N CYS A 210 0.59 17.41 -6.85
CA CYS A 210 0.12 16.40 -5.90
C CYS A 210 -0.81 17.03 -4.84
N ARG A 211 -2.04 17.36 -5.24
CA ARG A 211 -3.02 18.02 -4.37
C ARG A 211 -3.58 17.08 -3.29
N SER A 212 -3.98 17.68 -2.18
CA SER A 212 -4.52 17.05 -0.97
C SER A 212 -5.85 16.32 -1.22
N LEU A 213 -6.07 15.20 -0.53
CA LEU A 213 -7.37 14.52 -0.44
C LEU A 213 -8.25 15.08 0.68
N ARG A 214 -7.69 15.91 1.58
CA ARG A 214 -8.41 16.39 2.77
C ARG A 214 -9.60 17.28 2.44
N GLY A 215 -9.66 17.88 1.25
CA GLY A 215 -10.77 18.72 0.80
C GLY A 215 -12.03 17.98 0.33
N PHE A 216 -11.97 16.67 0.12
CA PHE A 216 -13.11 15.87 -0.36
C PHE A 216 -13.96 15.34 0.81
N SER A 217 -15.27 15.18 0.65
CA SER A 217 -16.12 14.63 1.72
C SER A 217 -15.89 13.12 1.90
N ASP A 218 -15.89 12.66 3.15
CA ASP A 218 -15.90 11.21 3.45
C ASP A 218 -17.17 10.55 2.91
N GLU A 219 -18.31 11.24 3.01
CA GLU A 219 -19.62 10.79 2.50
C GLU A 219 -19.58 10.58 0.99
N ASP A 220 -18.99 11.51 0.25
CA ASP A 220 -18.86 11.43 -1.22
C ASP A 220 -17.97 10.25 -1.63
N ILE A 221 -16.88 10.02 -0.88
CA ILE A 221 -15.99 8.87 -1.14
C ILE A 221 -16.71 7.55 -0.84
N ARG A 222 -17.49 7.48 0.25
CA ARG A 222 -18.25 6.28 0.65
C ARG A 222 -19.42 5.97 -0.27
N SER A 223 -20.11 6.98 -0.76
CA SER A 223 -21.28 6.85 -1.62
C SER A 223 -20.93 6.59 -3.09
N ALA A 224 -19.68 6.78 -3.48
CA ALA A 224 -19.19 6.46 -4.83
C ALA A 224 -19.47 4.99 -5.19
N GLU A 225 -20.18 4.76 -6.30
CA GLU A 225 -20.66 3.44 -6.73
C GLU A 225 -19.70 2.70 -7.68
N SER A 226 -18.62 3.38 -8.12
CA SER A 226 -17.62 2.80 -9.01
C SER A 226 -16.27 3.52 -8.95
N ILE A 227 -15.22 2.93 -9.51
CA ILE A 227 -13.92 3.60 -9.62
C ILE A 227 -13.99 4.85 -10.52
N GLU A 228 -14.81 4.82 -11.58
CA GLU A 228 -15.02 5.96 -12.47
C GLU A 228 -15.69 7.12 -11.72
N SER A 229 -16.61 6.82 -10.79
CA SER A 229 -17.23 7.84 -9.94
C SER A 229 -16.20 8.48 -8.98
N LEU A 230 -15.28 7.68 -8.42
CA LEU A 230 -14.16 8.18 -7.60
C LEU A 230 -13.17 9.02 -8.43
N GLN A 231 -12.82 8.58 -9.64
CA GLN A 231 -11.98 9.33 -10.57
C GLN A 231 -12.62 10.68 -10.93
N ARG A 232 -13.92 10.70 -11.22
CA ARG A 232 -14.67 11.93 -11.49
C ARG A 232 -14.72 12.85 -10.26
N LEU A 233 -14.90 12.29 -9.07
CA LEU A 233 -14.89 13.05 -7.81
C LEU A 233 -13.57 13.83 -7.64
N PHE A 234 -12.42 13.19 -7.89
CA PHE A 234 -11.12 13.88 -7.81
C PHE A 234 -10.82 14.78 -9.02
N GLY A 235 -11.29 14.39 -10.20
CA GLY A 235 -11.24 15.16 -11.45
C GLY A 235 -9.82 15.50 -11.93
N SER A 236 -8.79 14.81 -11.46
CA SER A 236 -7.41 15.10 -11.83
C SER A 236 -6.45 13.97 -11.50
N ARG A 237 -5.40 13.81 -12.33
CA ARG A 237 -4.25 12.99 -11.98
C ARG A 237 -3.32 13.62 -10.94
N TYR A 238 -3.40 14.93 -10.73
CA TYR A 238 -2.51 15.69 -9.85
C TYR A 238 -2.98 15.66 -8.40
N MET A 239 -3.16 14.45 -7.88
CA MET A 239 -3.57 14.15 -6.51
C MET A 239 -2.47 13.36 -5.80
N LYS A 240 -2.36 13.49 -4.48
CA LYS A 240 -1.42 12.69 -3.67
C LYS A 240 -1.64 11.19 -3.85
N VAL A 241 -2.89 10.77 -4.03
CA VAL A 241 -3.29 9.45 -4.50
C VAL A 241 -4.00 9.63 -5.83
N ASN A 242 -3.37 9.20 -6.91
CA ASN A 242 -3.88 9.34 -8.27
C ASN A 242 -4.56 8.04 -8.73
N LEU A 243 -5.85 8.15 -9.03
CA LEU A 243 -6.69 7.06 -9.50
C LEU A 243 -6.73 6.94 -11.03
N GLU A 244 -6.35 7.99 -11.78
CA GLU A 244 -6.26 7.96 -13.25
C GLU A 244 -5.21 6.95 -13.74
N ALA A 245 -4.24 6.62 -12.89
CA ALA A 245 -3.27 5.58 -13.14
C ALA A 245 -3.93 4.20 -13.35
N TYR A 246 -5.12 3.97 -12.79
CA TYR A 246 -5.83 2.71 -12.94
C TYR A 246 -6.28 2.49 -14.38
N SER A 247 -6.82 3.53 -15.03
CA SER A 247 -7.32 3.44 -16.41
C SER A 247 -6.22 3.16 -17.42
N ARG A 248 -4.97 3.56 -17.12
CA ARG A 248 -3.82 3.41 -18.03
C ARG A 248 -2.94 2.21 -17.70
N HIS A 249 -2.75 1.92 -16.42
CA HIS A 249 -1.73 0.99 -15.95
C HIS A 249 -2.28 -0.05 -14.98
N ARG A 250 -3.58 0.00 -14.64
CA ARG A 250 -4.21 -0.84 -13.61
C ARG A 250 -3.51 -0.74 -12.24
N THR A 251 -2.96 0.43 -11.95
CA THR A 251 -2.29 0.73 -10.68
C THR A 251 -2.98 1.88 -9.93
N VAL A 252 -2.71 1.96 -8.63
CA VAL A 252 -2.84 3.22 -7.87
C VAL A 252 -1.46 3.88 -7.81
N GLU A 253 -1.40 5.19 -8.03
CA GLU A 253 -0.16 5.98 -7.98
C GLU A 253 -0.15 6.89 -6.75
N PHE A 254 0.93 6.85 -5.95
CA PHE A 254 1.16 7.73 -4.81
C PHE A 254 2.22 8.76 -5.13
N ARG A 255 1.86 10.04 -5.05
CA ARG A 255 2.65 11.17 -5.59
C ARG A 255 3.24 12.10 -4.53
N GLN A 256 2.93 11.89 -3.25
CA GLN A 256 3.25 12.87 -2.21
C GLN A 256 4.74 12.98 -1.87
N HIS A 257 5.53 11.91 -1.96
CA HIS A 257 6.90 11.91 -1.42
C HIS A 257 7.83 12.85 -2.20
N SER A 258 8.66 13.64 -1.51
CA SER A 258 9.64 14.53 -2.14
C SER A 258 10.70 13.75 -2.90
N GLY A 259 11.37 14.39 -3.86
CA GLY A 259 12.54 13.83 -4.54
C GLY A 259 13.58 13.31 -3.54
N THR A 260 14.10 12.11 -3.78
CA THR A 260 15.17 11.50 -3.01
C THR A 260 15.82 10.40 -3.82
N ILE A 261 17.13 10.22 -3.69
CA ILE A 261 17.87 9.05 -4.17
C ILE A 261 18.35 8.15 -3.01
N ASN A 262 18.02 8.51 -1.77
CA ASN A 262 18.34 7.71 -0.60
C ASN A 262 17.40 6.49 -0.53
N PHE A 263 17.96 5.30 -0.72
CA PHE A 263 17.22 4.03 -0.72
C PHE A 263 16.39 3.83 0.54
N THR A 264 16.95 4.06 1.74
CA THR A 264 16.22 3.87 3.01
C THR A 264 14.94 4.70 3.09
N LYS A 265 14.92 5.93 2.56
CA LYS A 265 13.69 6.75 2.49
C LYS A 265 12.66 6.14 1.54
N ILE A 266 13.10 5.71 0.36
CA ILE A 266 12.24 5.15 -0.67
C ILE A 266 11.66 3.82 -0.18
N GLU A 267 12.48 2.93 0.36
CA GLU A 267 12.07 1.64 0.92
C GLU A 267 11.01 1.80 2.01
N ASN A 268 11.26 2.66 3.02
CA ASN A 268 10.29 2.89 4.08
C ASN A 268 8.96 3.41 3.51
N TRP A 269 9.01 4.32 2.53
CA TRP A 269 7.81 4.83 1.88
C TRP A 269 7.04 3.75 1.12
N ILE A 270 7.72 2.91 0.33
CA ILE A 270 7.11 1.77 -0.37
C ILE A 270 6.44 0.82 0.63
N ARG A 271 7.13 0.47 1.72
CA ARG A 271 6.58 -0.43 2.75
C ARG A 271 5.38 0.18 3.48
N PHE A 272 5.42 1.48 3.80
CA PHE A 272 4.30 2.20 4.40
C PHE A 272 3.06 2.12 3.50
N LEU A 273 3.21 2.43 2.21
CA LEU A 273 2.13 2.40 1.24
C LEU A 273 1.59 0.97 1.02
N GLY A 274 2.48 -0.01 0.85
CA GLY A 274 2.11 -1.42 0.67
C GLY A 274 1.31 -1.96 1.86
N ARG A 275 1.71 -1.62 3.10
CA ARG A 275 0.99 -1.99 4.32
C ARG A 275 -0.35 -1.27 4.45
N MET A 276 -0.43 0.01 4.10
CA MET A 276 -1.72 0.72 4.03
C MET A 276 -2.70 0.08 3.04
N ILE A 277 -2.21 -0.37 1.88
CA ILE A 277 -3.05 -1.09 0.90
C ILE A 277 -3.56 -2.42 1.47
N ILE A 278 -2.70 -3.18 2.14
CA ILE A 278 -3.12 -4.44 2.80
C ILE A 278 -4.21 -4.14 3.83
N PHE A 279 -4.03 -3.12 4.66
CA PHE A 279 -5.04 -2.70 5.62
C PHE A 279 -6.36 -2.28 4.96
N ALA A 280 -6.29 -1.53 3.85
CA ALA A 280 -7.43 -1.06 3.07
C ALA A 280 -8.35 -2.20 2.57
N SER A 281 -7.81 -3.40 2.37
CA SER A 281 -8.61 -4.59 2.03
C SER A 281 -9.55 -5.03 3.15
N THR A 282 -9.33 -4.57 4.39
CA THR A 282 -10.08 -4.99 5.58
C THR A 282 -10.84 -3.85 6.28
N SER A 283 -10.31 -2.61 6.21
CA SER A 283 -10.86 -1.45 6.90
C SER A 283 -10.24 -0.16 6.36
N SER A 284 -10.78 1.00 6.75
CA SER A 284 -10.14 2.30 6.59
C SER A 284 -9.64 2.86 7.92
N LEU A 285 -8.65 3.76 7.88
CA LEU A 285 -8.26 4.50 9.10
C LEU A 285 -9.41 5.43 9.54
N PRO A 286 -9.68 5.55 10.84
CA PRO A 286 -10.55 6.60 11.38
C PRO A 286 -10.00 8.01 11.12
N ALA A 287 -10.90 8.99 11.07
CA ALA A 287 -10.49 10.39 11.05
C ALA A 287 -9.75 10.75 12.35
N GLY A 288 -8.70 11.56 12.25
CA GLY A 288 -7.90 11.99 13.41
C GLY A 288 -6.89 10.96 13.94
N SER A 289 -6.72 9.82 13.26
CA SER A 289 -5.68 8.84 13.63
C SER A 289 -4.28 9.47 13.64
N ARG A 290 -3.54 9.21 14.72
CA ARG A 290 -2.15 9.64 14.84
C ARG A 290 -1.20 8.54 14.37
N LEU A 291 0.06 8.89 14.10
CA LEU A 291 1.06 7.94 13.61
C LEU A 291 1.24 6.72 14.53
N GLU A 292 1.15 6.92 15.84
CA GLU A 292 1.19 5.86 16.85
C GLU A 292 0.04 4.85 16.72
N ASP A 293 -1.10 5.27 16.19
CA ASP A 293 -2.33 4.48 16.09
C ASP A 293 -2.49 3.79 14.73
N PHE A 294 -1.54 3.95 13.80
CA PHE A 294 -1.59 3.27 12.51
C PHE A 294 -1.42 1.76 12.71
N PRO A 295 -2.48 0.95 12.48
CA PRO A 295 -2.48 -0.47 12.84
C PRO A 295 -1.61 -1.32 11.90
N PHE A 296 -1.25 -0.76 10.74
CA PHE A 296 -0.45 -1.43 9.73
C PHE A 296 1.05 -1.12 9.85
N LEU A 297 1.47 -0.31 10.82
CA LEU A 297 2.88 -0.01 11.06
C LEU A 297 3.41 -0.70 12.31
N GLU A 298 4.64 -1.22 12.20
CA GLU A 298 5.41 -1.70 13.34
C GLU A 298 6.09 -0.55 14.09
N GLU A 299 6.47 -0.78 15.35
CA GLU A 299 7.13 0.22 16.20
C GLU A 299 8.42 0.77 15.57
N LYS A 300 9.18 -0.06 14.86
CA LYS A 300 10.37 0.38 14.11
C LYS A 300 10.02 1.42 13.04
N GLN A 301 8.95 1.20 12.27
CA GLN A 301 8.52 2.12 11.22
C GLN A 301 7.95 3.41 11.81
N LYS A 302 7.15 3.31 12.88
CA LYS A 302 6.65 4.47 13.62
C LYS A 302 7.81 5.31 14.15
N LEU A 303 8.83 4.68 14.74
CA LEU A 303 10.03 5.36 15.23
C LEU A 303 10.78 6.06 14.09
N TYR A 304 10.96 5.41 12.95
CA TYR A 304 11.58 6.00 11.76
C TYR A 304 10.90 7.32 11.35
N TYR A 305 9.56 7.31 11.22
CA TYR A 305 8.80 8.51 10.83
C TYR A 305 8.77 9.59 11.92
N LYS A 306 8.76 9.22 13.21
CA LYS A 306 8.91 10.16 14.33
C LYS A 306 10.25 10.88 14.27
N LEU A 307 11.36 10.15 14.07
CA LEU A 307 12.70 10.74 13.94
C LEU A 307 12.81 11.61 12.68
N ARG A 308 12.20 11.17 11.58
CA ARG A 308 12.16 11.96 10.35
C ARG A 308 11.41 13.29 10.52
N THR A 309 10.32 13.29 11.27
CA THR A 309 9.56 14.50 11.60
C THR A 309 10.44 15.51 12.34
N LYS A 310 11.19 15.05 13.36
CA LYS A 310 12.11 15.91 14.13
C LYS A 310 13.17 16.57 13.23
N LYS A 311 13.78 15.80 12.33
CA LYS A 311 14.80 16.30 11.38
C LYS A 311 14.28 17.37 10.41
N LEU A 312 12.97 17.51 10.22
CA LEU A 312 12.37 18.52 9.35
C LEU A 312 11.84 19.75 10.10
N MET A 313 11.90 19.73 11.43
CA MET A 313 11.57 20.87 12.29
C MET A 313 12.82 21.68 12.66
N GLU A 314 14.00 21.06 12.56
CA GLU A 314 15.34 21.69 12.61
C GLU A 314 15.70 22.32 11.26
#